data_AF-A0A3N7G5B4-F1
#
_entry.id   AF-A0A3N7G5B4-F1
#
_cell.length_a   1.000
_cell.length_b   1.000
_cell.length_c   1.000
_cell.angle_alpha   90.00
_cell.angle_beta   90.00
_cell.angle_gamma   90.00
#
_symmetry.space_group_name_H-M   'P 1'
#
loop_
_entity.id
_entity.type
_entity.pdbx_description
1 polymer ?
#
loop_
_entity_poly.entity_id
_entity_poly.type
_entity_poly.pdbx_seq_one_letter_code
_entity_poly.pdbx_strand_id
1 'polypeptide(L)'
;MVQSEISKEAEFGRSLFERLVILGHEKHLLNMQYRMHPSISLFPNKEFYDGLMQDASTVKERNYQKQFLQGNMYGPYSFINVASGKEEFDNGGSKKNLVEVAVVSEVVASLFKEFTRARKRMSVGVISPYNAQVYAIQEKIGKTYSAHSDFAVNIRSVDGFQGGEEDVIIISTVRCNANGKIGFLADRQRVNVPLTRARHCLWILGNGATLVNSDSIWKKLVTDAKERGCFYNVEEDKGLSKAITDAFLESDQLDALLNVNSPLFRNARWKFCFSNDFRKSILKVRNEARQEVFSLLSKLSSGWRESPEERIIVVRHGTSSLLLEHYRVNDQLHLIWTVDIIKENSNHTQILKVWDVLPLPDLPKLARHLDDVFGNYTVDKMNRCKHKCIEGNLVVPMRWPLYSDGAAERSIPEIDPVELLSQPSASLMARTPQAKTPNRQPRLPKYTNKDNKKYRSTSLFGWDNEPIWVYFIIFILIILIICVIQF
;
A
#
# COMPACT_ATOMS: atom_id res chain seq x y z
N MET A 1 28.61 -2.47 -14.60
CA MET A 1 27.82 -1.31 -15.07
C MET A 1 28.79 -0.17 -15.36
N VAL A 2 28.58 0.59 -16.43
CA VAL A 2 29.48 1.70 -16.77
C VAL A 2 29.30 2.83 -15.76
N GLN A 3 30.36 3.16 -15.02
CA GLN A 3 30.32 4.19 -13.97
C GLN A 3 30.53 5.60 -14.52
N SER A 4 31.30 5.73 -15.61
CA SER A 4 31.55 7.01 -16.29
C SER A 4 30.34 7.40 -17.14
N GLU A 5 29.74 8.57 -16.87
CA GLU A 5 28.63 9.08 -17.68
C GLU A 5 29.09 9.34 -19.13
N ILE A 6 30.31 9.84 -19.36
CA ILE A 6 30.85 10.03 -20.72
C ILE A 6 30.91 8.70 -21.48
N SER A 7 31.37 7.63 -20.81
CA SER A 7 31.43 6.30 -21.44
C SER A 7 30.04 5.71 -21.69
N LYS A 8 29.07 6.03 -20.84
CA LYS A 8 27.67 5.62 -21.01
C LYS A 8 27.00 6.37 -22.16
N GLU A 9 27.25 7.66 -22.30
CA GLU A 9 26.84 8.48 -23.45
C GLU A 9 27.46 7.97 -24.75
N ALA A 10 28.71 7.49 -24.71
CA ALA A 10 29.38 6.82 -25.82
C ALA A 10 28.93 5.36 -26.05
N GLU A 11 27.88 4.90 -25.36
CA GLU A 11 27.31 3.55 -25.45
C GLU A 11 28.30 2.40 -25.16
N PHE A 12 29.38 2.68 -24.40
CA PHE A 12 30.39 1.67 -24.04
C PHE A 12 29.81 0.47 -23.26
N GLY A 13 28.64 0.65 -22.65
CA GLY A 13 27.92 -0.41 -21.95
C GLY A 13 27.25 -1.45 -22.85
N ARG A 14 27.18 -1.21 -24.16
CA ARG A 14 26.58 -2.14 -25.13
C ARG A 14 27.44 -3.40 -25.23
N SER A 15 26.83 -4.55 -24.94
CA SER A 15 27.52 -5.83 -25.07
C SER A 15 27.80 -6.19 -26.54
N LEU A 16 28.81 -7.04 -26.78
CA LEU A 16 29.06 -7.58 -28.12
C LEU A 16 27.82 -8.30 -28.69
N PHE A 17 27.12 -9.07 -27.85
CA PHE A 17 25.90 -9.78 -28.23
C PHE A 17 24.81 -8.81 -28.70
N GLU A 18 24.53 -7.76 -27.92
CA GLU A 18 23.54 -6.73 -28.28
C GLU A 18 23.92 -6.05 -29.59
N ARG A 19 25.21 -5.74 -29.79
CA ARG A 19 25.71 -5.17 -31.04
C ARG A 19 25.47 -6.10 -32.25
N LEU A 20 25.76 -7.39 -32.12
CA LEU A 20 25.54 -8.36 -33.21
C LEU A 20 24.05 -8.51 -33.54
N VAL A 21 23.18 -8.53 -32.53
CA VAL A 21 21.72 -8.58 -32.74
C VAL A 21 21.23 -7.33 -33.48
N ILE A 22 21.72 -6.14 -33.12
CA ILE A 22 21.38 -4.89 -33.81
C ILE A 22 21.86 -4.90 -35.27
N LEU A 23 23.01 -5.51 -35.54
CA LEU A 23 23.54 -5.69 -36.90
C LEU A 23 22.79 -6.76 -37.72
N GLY A 24 21.74 -7.37 -37.16
CA GLY A 24 20.89 -8.33 -37.85
C GLY A 24 21.38 -9.77 -37.81
N HIS A 25 22.39 -10.09 -36.97
CA HIS A 25 22.75 -11.48 -36.75
C HIS A 25 21.60 -12.23 -36.05
N GLU A 26 21.27 -13.41 -36.57
CA GLU A 26 20.24 -14.26 -35.97
C GLU A 26 20.63 -14.71 -34.56
N LYS A 27 19.64 -14.74 -33.68
CA LYS A 27 19.77 -15.25 -32.31
C LYS A 27 18.86 -16.48 -32.16
N HIS A 28 19.35 -17.48 -31.45
CA HIS A 28 18.53 -18.62 -31.08
C HIS A 28 17.85 -18.36 -29.73
N LEU A 29 16.52 -18.41 -29.68
CA LEU A 29 15.77 -18.23 -28.44
C LEU A 29 15.59 -19.59 -27.74
N LEU A 30 16.18 -19.73 -26.56
CA LEU A 30 15.85 -20.83 -25.66
C LEU A 30 14.47 -20.54 -25.03
N ASN A 31 13.44 -21.16 -25.59
CA ASN A 31 12.05 -20.79 -25.36
C ASN A 31 11.33 -21.61 -24.29
N MET A 32 12.04 -22.39 -23.47
CA MET A 32 11.45 -23.22 -22.41
C MET A 32 12.00 -22.81 -21.04
N GLN A 33 11.12 -22.56 -20.06
CA GLN A 33 11.49 -22.24 -18.69
C GLN A 33 11.06 -23.34 -17.71
N TYR A 34 11.93 -23.63 -16.74
CA TYR A 34 11.78 -24.74 -15.78
C TYR A 34 11.72 -24.27 -14.31
N ARG A 35 11.60 -22.97 -14.08
CA ARG A 35 11.82 -22.33 -12.77
C ARG A 35 10.57 -21.71 -12.18
N MET A 36 9.87 -20.89 -12.95
CA MET A 36 8.80 -20.04 -12.43
C MET A 36 7.49 -20.81 -12.47
N HIS A 37 6.67 -20.66 -11.42
CA HIS A 37 5.26 -21.00 -11.51
C HIS A 37 4.60 -20.25 -12.70
N PRO A 38 3.68 -20.85 -13.48
CA PRO A 38 3.06 -20.22 -14.66
C PRO A 38 2.46 -18.84 -14.40
N SER A 39 1.86 -18.63 -13.21
CA SER A 39 1.34 -17.32 -12.82
C SER A 39 2.40 -16.22 -12.73
N ILE A 40 3.66 -16.57 -12.46
CA ILE A 40 4.80 -15.65 -12.38
C ILE A 40 5.34 -15.37 -13.79
N SER A 41 5.53 -16.42 -14.61
CA SER A 41 6.12 -16.31 -15.95
C SER A 41 5.22 -15.58 -16.95
N LEU A 42 3.90 -15.57 -16.74
CA LEU A 42 2.92 -14.99 -17.66
C LEU A 42 3.22 -13.54 -18.05
N PHE A 43 3.43 -12.65 -17.07
CA PHE A 43 3.66 -11.24 -17.35
C PHE A 43 5.02 -10.99 -18.04
N PRO A 44 6.16 -11.52 -17.52
CA PRO A 44 7.44 -11.38 -18.21
C PRO A 44 7.43 -11.92 -19.63
N ASN A 45 6.81 -13.08 -19.86
CA ASN A 45 6.70 -13.68 -21.19
C ASN A 45 5.99 -12.73 -22.18
N LYS A 46 4.85 -12.18 -21.77
CA LYS A 46 4.09 -11.23 -22.58
C LYS A 46 4.86 -9.93 -22.87
N GLU A 47 5.54 -9.36 -21.88
CA GLU A 47 6.10 -8.00 -22.00
C GLU A 47 7.57 -7.93 -22.46
N PHE A 48 8.33 -9.02 -22.34
CA PHE A 48 9.76 -9.05 -22.70
C PHE A 48 10.14 -10.11 -23.74
N TYR A 49 9.26 -11.10 -23.98
CA TYR A 49 9.56 -12.24 -24.86
C TYR A 49 8.47 -12.48 -25.92
N ASP A 50 7.58 -11.51 -26.16
CA ASP A 50 6.51 -11.56 -27.17
C ASP A 50 5.60 -12.80 -27.06
N GLY A 51 5.48 -13.38 -25.87
CA GLY A 51 4.70 -14.61 -25.64
C GLY A 51 5.38 -15.89 -26.14
N LEU A 52 6.64 -15.83 -26.55
CA LEU A 52 7.36 -16.97 -27.14
C LEU A 52 7.92 -17.95 -26.10
N MET A 53 8.00 -17.57 -24.82
CA MET A 53 8.43 -18.49 -23.76
C MET A 53 7.34 -19.50 -23.41
N GLN A 54 7.76 -20.73 -23.13
CA GLN A 54 6.91 -21.84 -22.74
C GLN A 54 7.29 -22.32 -21.33
N ASP A 55 6.28 -22.71 -20.58
CA ASP A 55 6.44 -23.32 -19.26
C ASP A 55 6.55 -24.84 -19.39
N ALA A 56 7.61 -25.43 -18.83
CA ALA A 56 7.81 -26.87 -18.79
C ALA A 56 6.67 -27.59 -18.04
N SER A 57 6.48 -28.90 -18.30
CA SER A 57 5.47 -29.70 -17.59
C SER A 57 5.70 -29.72 -16.08
N THR A 58 6.96 -29.78 -15.65
CA THR A 58 7.37 -29.84 -14.24
C THR A 58 6.83 -28.68 -13.41
N VAL A 59 6.78 -27.47 -13.95
CA VAL A 59 6.28 -26.28 -13.23
C VAL A 59 4.75 -26.17 -13.23
N LYS A 60 4.06 -26.97 -14.06
CA LYS A 60 2.59 -27.04 -14.15
C LYS A 60 2.00 -28.11 -13.24
N GLU A 61 2.82 -29.02 -12.73
CA GLU A 61 2.38 -30.09 -11.85
C GLU A 61 1.90 -29.56 -10.50
N ARG A 62 0.90 -30.22 -9.91
CA ARG A 62 0.36 -29.85 -8.59
C ARG A 62 1.41 -29.86 -7.49
N ASN A 63 2.38 -30.79 -7.56
CA ASN A 63 3.45 -30.90 -6.58
C ASN A 63 4.44 -29.73 -6.62
N TYR A 64 4.49 -29.00 -7.74
CA TYR A 64 5.30 -27.80 -7.87
C TYR A 64 4.67 -26.59 -7.18
N GLN A 65 3.34 -26.59 -7.02
CA GLN A 65 2.60 -25.53 -6.37
C GLN A 65 2.89 -25.57 -4.87
N LYS A 66 3.65 -24.58 -4.39
CA LYS A 66 3.89 -24.36 -2.96
C LYS A 66 3.17 -23.10 -2.52
N GLN A 67 2.39 -23.23 -1.45
CA GLN A 67 1.81 -22.11 -0.75
C GLN A 67 2.47 -22.01 0.62
N PHE A 68 3.18 -20.90 0.84
CA PHE A 68 3.96 -20.69 2.07
C PHE A 68 3.20 -19.93 3.16
N LEU A 69 2.20 -19.14 2.78
CA LEU A 69 1.31 -18.41 3.70
C LEU A 69 -0.16 -18.63 3.29
N GLN A 70 -1.04 -18.61 4.28
CA GLN A 70 -2.49 -18.77 4.08
C GLN A 70 -3.13 -17.46 3.61
N GLY A 71 -4.13 -17.56 2.74
CA GLY A 71 -4.91 -16.43 2.23
C GLY A 71 -4.58 -16.07 0.78
N ASN A 72 -5.56 -15.49 0.09
CA ASN A 72 -5.49 -15.21 -1.35
C ASN A 72 -4.37 -14.22 -1.71
N MET A 73 -4.02 -13.31 -0.78
CA MET A 73 -2.93 -12.35 -0.93
C MET A 73 -1.57 -13.02 -1.17
N TYR A 74 -1.37 -14.25 -0.68
CA TYR A 74 -0.09 -14.95 -0.72
C TYR A 74 -0.04 -16.08 -1.76
N GLY A 75 -0.72 -15.87 -2.90
CA GLY A 75 -0.65 -16.77 -4.04
C GLY A 75 0.70 -16.77 -4.76
N PRO A 76 0.84 -17.53 -5.87
CA PRO A 76 2.10 -17.60 -6.62
C PRO A 76 2.54 -16.26 -7.21
N TYR A 77 1.60 -15.37 -7.51
CA TYR A 77 1.85 -14.01 -8.00
C TYR A 77 0.85 -13.06 -7.36
N SER A 78 1.35 -12.03 -6.68
CA SER A 78 0.52 -11.02 -6.03
C SER A 78 1.15 -9.63 -6.12
N PHE A 79 0.31 -8.63 -6.38
CA PHE A 79 0.64 -7.24 -6.15
C PHE A 79 -0.08 -6.78 -4.87
N ILE A 80 0.69 -6.41 -3.85
CA ILE A 80 0.19 -5.96 -2.55
C ILE A 80 0.40 -4.45 -2.46
N ASN A 81 -0.71 -3.73 -2.55
CA ASN A 81 -0.76 -2.29 -2.57
C ASN A 81 -0.54 -1.70 -1.16
N VAL A 82 0.54 -0.93 -1.03
CA VAL A 82 0.89 -0.18 0.19
C VAL A 82 0.58 1.29 -0.05
N ALA A 83 -0.71 1.65 0.06
CA ALA A 83 -1.20 2.99 -0.25
C ALA A 83 -0.70 4.06 0.74
N SER A 84 -0.51 3.68 2.00
CA SER A 84 -0.09 4.55 3.09
C SER A 84 1.43 4.81 3.14
N GLY A 85 2.19 4.21 2.22
CA GLY A 85 3.65 4.40 2.19
C GLY A 85 4.06 5.86 2.00
N LYS A 86 5.28 6.19 2.40
CA LYS A 86 5.87 7.51 2.18
C LYS A 86 7.32 7.33 1.76
N GLU A 87 7.68 7.93 0.62
CA GLU A 87 9.08 7.92 0.17
C GLU A 87 9.87 8.99 0.92
N GLU A 88 11.01 8.60 1.49
CA GLU A 88 11.93 9.46 2.23
C GLU A 88 13.33 9.30 1.67
N PHE A 89 14.16 10.33 1.82
CA PHE A 89 15.57 10.27 1.47
C PHE A 89 16.40 9.85 2.69
N ASP A 90 17.44 9.07 2.45
CA ASP A 90 18.52 8.90 3.42
C ASP A 90 19.53 10.07 3.32
N ASN A 91 20.52 10.08 4.21
CA ASN A 91 21.57 11.09 4.25
C ASN A 91 22.43 11.10 2.96
N GLY A 92 22.39 10.04 2.15
CA GLY A 92 23.10 9.89 0.89
C GLY A 92 22.27 10.20 -0.36
N GLY A 93 21.03 10.68 -0.20
CA GLY A 93 20.13 11.02 -1.32
C GLY A 93 19.45 9.81 -2.00
N SER A 94 19.55 8.61 -1.43
CA SER A 94 18.83 7.41 -1.86
C SER A 94 17.48 7.30 -1.14
N LYS A 95 16.52 6.58 -1.74
CA LYS A 95 15.14 6.56 -1.25
C LYS A 95 14.84 5.31 -0.43
N LYS A 96 14.05 5.48 0.64
CA LYS A 96 13.48 4.40 1.45
C LYS A 96 12.01 4.68 1.77
N ASN A 97 11.30 3.66 2.19
CA ASN A 97 9.91 3.73 2.61
C ASN A 97 9.72 2.79 3.82
N LEU A 98 9.70 3.37 5.02
CA LEU A 98 9.67 2.62 6.27
C LEU A 98 8.37 1.82 6.46
N VAL A 99 7.27 2.26 5.85
CA VAL A 99 6.01 1.49 5.85
C VAL A 99 6.19 0.21 5.05
N GLU A 100 6.80 0.27 3.85
CA GLU A 100 7.14 -0.95 3.10
C GLU A 100 8.15 -1.81 3.86
N VAL A 101 9.13 -1.24 4.59
CA VAL A 101 10.06 -2.00 5.44
C VAL A 101 9.30 -2.81 6.48
N ALA A 102 8.35 -2.19 7.20
CA ALA A 102 7.56 -2.87 8.22
C ALA A 102 6.71 -4.01 7.64
N VAL A 103 6.09 -3.78 6.47
CA VAL A 103 5.32 -4.81 5.76
C VAL A 103 6.23 -5.98 5.34
N VAL A 104 7.40 -5.70 4.75
CA VAL A 104 8.38 -6.75 4.41
C VAL A 104 8.76 -7.56 5.65
N SER A 105 9.12 -6.89 6.75
CA SER A 105 9.53 -7.55 7.98
C SER A 105 8.45 -8.46 8.55
N GLU A 106 7.18 -8.04 8.52
CA GLU A 106 6.04 -8.84 8.99
C GLU A 106 5.76 -10.05 8.08
N VAL A 107 5.87 -9.89 6.76
CA VAL A 107 5.74 -11.01 5.82
C VAL A 107 6.84 -12.03 6.05
N VAL A 108 8.10 -11.59 6.24
CA VAL A 108 9.22 -12.49 6.54
C VAL A 108 9.03 -13.19 7.89
N ALA A 109 8.55 -12.48 8.92
CA ALA A 109 8.24 -13.08 10.21
C ALA A 109 7.13 -14.14 10.12
N SER A 110 6.10 -13.87 9.31
CA SER A 110 5.03 -14.82 9.04
C SER A 110 5.55 -16.06 8.31
N LEU A 111 6.41 -15.90 7.31
CA LEU A 111 7.07 -17.01 6.61
C LEU A 111 7.92 -17.85 7.56
N PHE A 112 8.67 -17.21 8.46
CA PHE A 112 9.48 -17.90 9.46
C PHE A 112 8.62 -18.70 10.46
N LYS A 113 7.46 -18.17 10.84
CA LYS A 113 6.50 -18.87 11.70
C LYS A 113 5.94 -20.13 11.02
N GLU A 114 5.59 -20.04 9.75
CA GLU A 114 5.16 -21.22 8.96
C GLU A 114 6.30 -22.20 8.73
N PHE A 115 7.52 -21.72 8.48
CA PHE A 115 8.72 -22.54 8.41
C PHE A 115 8.91 -23.37 9.70
N THR A 116 8.77 -22.74 10.87
CA THR A 116 8.94 -23.41 12.16
C THR A 116 7.87 -24.49 12.40
N ARG A 117 6.65 -24.28 11.89
CA ARG A 117 5.53 -25.23 11.95
C ARG A 117 5.72 -26.42 11.00
N ALA A 118 6.04 -26.14 9.74
CA ALA A 118 6.10 -27.15 8.68
C ALA A 118 7.47 -27.86 8.58
N ARG A 119 8.54 -27.24 9.11
CA ARG A 119 9.95 -27.68 9.01
C ARG A 119 10.40 -28.00 7.57
N LYS A 120 9.88 -27.27 6.59
CA LYS A 120 10.26 -27.40 5.19
C LYS A 120 11.28 -26.32 4.84
N ARG A 121 12.39 -26.71 4.20
CA ARG A 121 13.38 -25.75 3.72
C ARG A 121 12.72 -24.67 2.87
N MET A 122 13.04 -23.41 3.16
CA MET A 122 12.47 -22.25 2.50
C MET A 122 13.56 -21.21 2.30
N SER A 123 13.59 -20.61 1.11
CA SER A 123 14.51 -19.53 0.80
C SER A 123 13.73 -18.31 0.32
N VAL A 124 14.06 -17.15 0.88
CA VAL A 124 13.31 -15.90 0.72
C VAL A 124 14.27 -14.82 0.23
N GLY A 125 14.00 -14.25 -0.94
CA GLY A 125 14.71 -13.09 -1.45
C GLY A 125 13.89 -11.83 -1.28
N VAL A 126 14.50 -10.78 -0.75
CA VAL A 126 13.91 -9.44 -0.72
C VAL A 126 14.72 -8.54 -1.64
N ILE A 127 14.06 -7.98 -2.65
CA ILE A 127 14.70 -7.17 -3.68
C ILE A 127 14.14 -5.76 -3.66
N SER A 128 15.02 -4.77 -3.72
CA SER A 128 14.62 -3.37 -3.89
C SER A 128 15.55 -2.63 -4.86
N PRO A 129 15.06 -1.66 -5.67
CA PRO A 129 15.91 -0.85 -6.55
C PRO A 129 16.80 0.14 -5.79
N TYR A 130 16.51 0.45 -4.52
CA TYR A 130 17.23 1.47 -3.76
C TYR A 130 18.04 0.84 -2.61
N ASN A 131 19.35 1.12 -2.56
CA ASN A 131 20.21 0.60 -1.49
C ASN A 131 19.79 1.08 -0.09
N ALA A 132 19.27 2.31 0.05
CA ALA A 132 18.76 2.79 1.33
C ALA A 132 17.61 1.92 1.86
N GLN A 133 16.73 1.44 0.97
CA GLN A 133 15.68 0.51 1.33
C GLN A 133 16.26 -0.87 1.71
N VAL A 134 17.23 -1.37 0.94
CA VAL A 134 17.92 -2.63 1.25
C VAL A 134 18.52 -2.58 2.65
N TYR A 135 19.25 -1.52 2.99
CA TYR A 135 19.84 -1.35 4.31
C TYR A 135 18.80 -1.22 5.41
N ALA A 136 17.72 -0.45 5.20
CA ALA A 136 16.65 -0.31 6.18
C ALA A 136 15.94 -1.65 6.47
N ILE A 137 15.73 -2.48 5.45
CA ILE A 137 15.16 -3.82 5.62
C ILE A 137 16.15 -4.73 6.36
N GLN A 138 17.43 -4.70 6.00
CA GLN A 138 18.47 -5.48 6.69
C GLN A 138 18.60 -5.08 8.15
N GLU A 139 18.52 -3.78 8.47
CA GLU A 139 18.56 -3.26 9.84
C GLU A 139 17.35 -3.73 10.65
N LYS A 140 16.13 -3.61 10.11
CA LYS A 140 14.90 -4.04 10.81
C LYS A 140 14.84 -5.55 11.02
N ILE A 141 15.31 -6.36 10.07
CA ILE A 141 15.33 -7.83 10.19
C ILE A 141 16.50 -8.29 11.06
N GLY A 142 17.64 -7.61 11.00
CA GLY A 142 18.84 -7.95 11.74
C GLY A 142 19.35 -9.37 11.47
N LYS A 143 19.89 -10.02 12.50
CA LYS A 143 20.36 -11.41 12.46
C LYS A 143 19.33 -12.43 12.95
N THR A 144 18.07 -12.01 13.09
CA THR A 144 16.98 -12.78 13.72
C THR A 144 16.85 -14.19 13.16
N TYR A 145 17.04 -14.35 11.85
CA TYR A 145 16.84 -15.62 11.14
C TYR A 145 18.14 -16.35 10.80
N SER A 146 19.32 -15.74 11.04
CA SER A 146 20.62 -16.27 10.59
C SER A 146 21.03 -17.59 11.25
N ALA A 147 20.40 -17.97 12.36
CA ALA A 147 20.68 -19.22 13.06
C ALA A 147 20.05 -20.46 12.40
N HIS A 148 19.15 -20.30 11.43
CA HIS A 148 18.39 -21.39 10.81
C HIS A 148 18.89 -21.66 9.40
N SER A 149 19.69 -22.71 9.20
CA SER A 149 20.26 -23.06 7.89
C SER A 149 19.20 -23.37 6.82
N ASP A 150 18.04 -23.89 7.23
CA ASP A 150 16.94 -24.25 6.33
C ASP A 150 15.97 -23.09 6.05
N PHE A 151 16.18 -21.92 6.65
CA PHE A 151 15.43 -20.69 6.39
C PHE A 151 16.38 -19.54 6.06
N ALA A 152 16.64 -19.34 4.76
CA ALA A 152 17.54 -18.31 4.29
C ALA A 152 16.78 -17.06 3.86
N VAL A 153 17.21 -15.88 4.33
CA VAL A 153 16.66 -14.58 3.92
C VAL A 153 17.76 -13.75 3.26
N ASN A 154 17.64 -13.50 1.96
CA ASN A 154 18.62 -12.77 1.15
C ASN A 154 18.06 -11.41 0.73
N ILE A 155 18.54 -10.33 1.35
CA ILE A 155 18.07 -8.96 1.07
C ILE A 155 19.13 -8.25 0.23
N ARG A 156 18.82 -7.91 -1.03
CA ARG A 156 19.77 -7.26 -1.95
C ARG A 156 19.10 -6.26 -2.87
N SER A 157 19.92 -5.47 -3.56
CA SER A 157 19.46 -4.63 -4.66
C SER A 157 19.14 -5.45 -5.90
N VAL A 158 18.42 -4.86 -6.87
CA VAL A 158 18.15 -5.48 -8.17
C VAL A 158 19.44 -5.99 -8.84
N ASP A 159 20.48 -5.16 -8.86
CA ASP A 159 21.77 -5.51 -9.49
C ASP A 159 22.53 -6.58 -8.67
N GLY A 160 22.40 -6.57 -7.34
CA GLY A 160 23.02 -7.56 -6.46
C GLY A 160 22.35 -8.94 -6.46
N PHE A 161 21.17 -9.06 -7.08
CA PHE A 161 20.42 -10.32 -7.21
C PHE A 161 20.64 -11.03 -8.56
N GLN A 162 21.54 -10.52 -9.41
CA GLN A 162 21.78 -11.13 -10.72
C GLN A 162 22.36 -12.55 -10.56
N GLY A 163 21.69 -13.54 -11.16
CA GLY A 163 22.10 -14.96 -11.12
C GLY A 163 21.52 -15.77 -9.96
N GLY A 164 20.92 -15.14 -8.94
CA GLY A 164 20.23 -15.85 -7.86
C GLY A 164 18.82 -16.30 -8.23
N GLU A 165 18.26 -17.24 -7.45
CA GLU A 165 16.85 -17.62 -7.44
C GLU A 165 16.43 -17.98 -6.00
N GLU A 166 15.15 -17.77 -5.67
CA GLU A 166 14.61 -18.13 -4.35
C GLU A 166 13.22 -18.73 -4.49
N ASP A 167 12.81 -19.50 -3.47
CA ASP A 167 11.48 -20.07 -3.42
C ASP A 167 10.39 -18.97 -3.35
N VAL A 168 10.64 -17.93 -2.54
CA VAL A 168 9.78 -16.74 -2.41
C VAL A 168 10.59 -15.47 -2.71
N ILE A 169 10.07 -14.59 -3.56
CA ILE A 169 10.63 -13.25 -3.77
C ILE A 169 9.63 -12.19 -3.35
N ILE A 170 10.11 -11.23 -2.56
CA ILE A 170 9.40 -10.02 -2.18
C ILE A 170 10.10 -8.83 -2.83
N ILE A 171 9.39 -8.08 -3.67
CA ILE A 171 9.92 -6.85 -4.29
C ILE A 171 9.35 -5.64 -3.55
N SER A 172 10.21 -4.78 -2.98
CA SER A 172 9.80 -3.48 -2.44
C SER A 172 10.13 -2.38 -3.45
N THR A 173 9.09 -1.73 -3.98
CA THR A 173 9.22 -0.71 -5.02
C THR A 173 9.56 0.68 -4.48
N VAL A 174 9.30 0.95 -3.19
CA VAL A 174 9.64 2.18 -2.44
C VAL A 174 8.83 3.41 -2.84
N ARG A 175 8.61 3.62 -4.13
CA ARG A 175 8.10 4.88 -4.69
C ARG A 175 6.64 5.11 -4.31
N CYS A 176 6.38 6.26 -3.70
CA CYS A 176 5.05 6.71 -3.33
C CYS A 176 4.95 8.23 -3.51
N ASN A 177 4.34 8.67 -4.61
CA ASN A 177 4.15 10.09 -4.91
C ASN A 177 3.00 10.31 -5.90
N ALA A 178 2.30 11.45 -5.77
CA ALA A 178 1.16 11.79 -6.62
C ALA A 178 1.53 11.97 -8.11
N ASN A 179 2.79 12.32 -8.40
CA ASN A 179 3.26 12.66 -9.73
C ASN A 179 3.64 11.43 -10.59
N GLY A 180 3.49 10.20 -10.07
CA GLY A 180 3.84 8.97 -10.79
C GLY A 180 5.33 8.82 -11.10
N LYS A 181 6.22 9.60 -10.46
CA LYS A 181 7.65 9.55 -10.74
C LYS A 181 8.25 8.30 -10.11
N ILE A 182 8.78 7.39 -10.92
CA ILE A 182 9.37 6.13 -10.43
C ILE A 182 10.89 6.07 -10.56
N GLY A 183 11.51 7.00 -11.29
CA GLY A 183 12.97 7.11 -11.41
C GLY A 183 13.61 5.83 -11.95
N PHE A 184 14.57 5.27 -11.21
CA PHE A 184 15.33 4.07 -11.56
C PHE A 184 14.49 2.84 -11.90
N LEU A 185 13.26 2.75 -11.40
CA LEU A 185 12.30 1.71 -11.75
C LEU A 185 11.82 1.75 -13.20
N ALA A 186 12.02 2.86 -13.92
CA ALA A 186 11.57 3.00 -15.31
C ALA A 186 12.41 2.19 -16.31
N ASP A 187 13.61 1.75 -15.92
CA ASP A 187 14.48 0.95 -16.77
C ASP A 187 13.89 -0.46 -16.98
N ARG A 188 13.47 -0.74 -18.23
CA ARG A 188 12.84 -2.02 -18.59
C ARG A 188 13.72 -3.23 -18.28
N GLN A 189 15.03 -3.14 -18.47
CA GLN A 189 15.92 -4.29 -18.25
C GLN A 189 15.97 -4.65 -16.76
N ARG A 190 15.90 -3.65 -15.89
CA ARG A 190 15.91 -3.82 -14.43
C ARG A 190 14.57 -4.26 -13.85
N VAL A 191 13.50 -4.25 -14.63
CA VAL A 191 12.20 -4.80 -14.22
C VAL A 191 12.13 -6.30 -14.48
N ASN A 192 12.67 -6.80 -15.60
CA ASN A 192 12.61 -8.23 -15.91
C ASN A 192 13.41 -9.10 -14.92
N VAL A 193 14.58 -8.62 -14.48
CA VAL A 193 15.45 -9.36 -13.55
C VAL A 193 14.72 -9.74 -12.25
N PRO A 194 14.19 -8.81 -11.43
CA PRO A 194 13.57 -9.14 -10.16
C PRO A 194 12.29 -9.97 -10.31
N LEU A 195 11.51 -9.76 -11.39
CA LEU A 195 10.28 -10.54 -11.65
C LEU A 195 10.55 -12.02 -11.97
N THR A 196 11.78 -12.36 -12.37
CA THR A 196 12.17 -13.73 -12.78
C THR A 196 13.06 -14.45 -11.76
N ARG A 197 13.17 -13.92 -10.54
CA ARG A 197 13.97 -14.53 -9.47
C ARG A 197 13.19 -15.56 -8.64
N ALA A 198 11.86 -15.50 -8.67
CA ALA A 198 10.99 -16.37 -7.87
C ALA A 198 10.77 -17.73 -8.52
N ARG A 199 10.80 -18.79 -7.73
CA ARG A 199 10.39 -20.13 -8.18
C ARG A 199 8.90 -20.37 -7.97
N HIS A 200 8.42 -20.14 -6.75
CA HIS A 200 7.06 -20.51 -6.36
C HIS A 200 6.16 -19.30 -6.09
N CYS A 201 6.67 -18.28 -5.38
CA CYS A 201 5.88 -17.09 -5.00
C CYS A 201 6.62 -15.80 -5.33
N LEU A 202 5.93 -14.88 -6.01
CA LEU A 202 6.39 -13.50 -6.26
C LEU A 202 5.37 -12.52 -5.68
N TRP A 203 5.80 -11.75 -4.67
CA TRP A 203 4.97 -10.74 -4.01
C TRP A 203 5.59 -9.35 -4.19
N ILE A 204 4.84 -8.46 -4.83
CA ILE A 204 5.30 -7.12 -5.16
C ILE A 204 4.62 -6.13 -4.23
N LEU A 205 5.40 -5.44 -3.41
CA LEU A 205 4.95 -4.42 -2.48
C LEU A 205 5.20 -3.03 -3.08
N GLY A 206 4.15 -2.21 -3.14
CA GLY A 206 4.29 -0.87 -3.69
C GLY A 206 3.03 -0.04 -3.69
N ASN A 207 3.18 1.26 -3.96
CA ASN A 207 2.04 2.14 -4.12
C ASN A 207 1.45 2.00 -5.53
N GLY A 208 0.32 1.30 -5.64
CA GLY A 208 -0.32 1.03 -6.93
C GLY A 208 -0.71 2.29 -7.71
N ALA A 209 -1.12 3.37 -7.02
CA ALA A 209 -1.49 4.62 -7.68
C ALA A 209 -0.28 5.32 -8.33
N THR A 210 0.86 5.36 -7.62
CA THR A 210 2.12 5.91 -8.13
C THR A 210 2.59 5.14 -9.36
N LEU A 211 2.55 3.81 -9.30
CA LEU A 211 3.00 2.95 -10.40
C LEU A 211 2.08 3.02 -11.63
N VAL A 212 0.77 3.08 -11.45
CA VAL A 212 -0.19 3.25 -12.56
C VAL A 212 0.00 4.61 -13.25
N ASN A 213 0.30 5.66 -12.49
CA ASN A 213 0.52 7.01 -13.02
C ASN A 213 1.91 7.21 -13.64
N SER A 214 2.77 6.18 -13.66
CA SER A 214 4.15 6.31 -14.13
C SER A 214 4.33 6.24 -15.64
N ASP A 215 3.28 5.89 -16.39
CA ASP A 215 3.30 5.61 -17.84
C ASP A 215 4.47 4.69 -18.28
N SER A 216 4.84 3.76 -17.40
CA SER A 216 5.93 2.80 -17.61
C SER A 216 5.41 1.36 -17.66
N ILE A 217 6.33 0.40 -17.76
CA ILE A 217 5.99 -1.04 -17.64
C ILE A 217 5.30 -1.38 -16.32
N TRP A 218 5.52 -0.62 -15.26
CA TRP A 218 4.84 -0.81 -13.98
C TRP A 218 3.33 -0.52 -14.04
N LYS A 219 2.90 0.41 -14.91
CA LYS A 219 1.46 0.65 -15.16
C LYS A 219 0.82 -0.61 -15.73
N LYS A 220 1.47 -1.24 -16.71
CA LYS A 220 1.01 -2.50 -17.31
C LYS A 220 1.00 -3.63 -16.29
N LEU A 221 2.05 -3.73 -15.46
CA LEU A 221 2.16 -4.75 -14.42
C LEU A 221 1.02 -4.65 -13.40
N VAL A 222 0.74 -3.44 -12.89
CA VAL A 222 -0.36 -3.25 -11.93
C VAL A 222 -1.72 -3.51 -12.57
N THR A 223 -1.88 -3.18 -13.86
CA THR A 223 -3.11 -3.46 -14.61
C THR A 223 -3.31 -4.96 -14.81
N ASP A 224 -2.27 -5.70 -15.22
CA ASP A 224 -2.27 -7.16 -15.34
C ASP A 224 -2.64 -7.83 -14.01
N ALA A 225 -2.04 -7.40 -12.90
CA ALA A 225 -2.36 -7.91 -11.58
C ALA A 225 -3.84 -7.69 -11.21
N LYS A 226 -4.43 -6.55 -11.57
CA LYS A 226 -5.86 -6.27 -11.35
C LYS A 226 -6.75 -7.15 -12.23
N GLU A 227 -6.46 -7.24 -13.52
CA GLU A 227 -7.21 -8.06 -14.49
C GLU A 227 -7.24 -9.54 -14.10
N ARG A 228 -6.14 -10.03 -13.51
CA ARG A 228 -6.00 -11.41 -13.04
C ARG A 228 -6.54 -11.67 -11.64
N GLY A 229 -7.07 -10.64 -10.96
CA GLY A 229 -7.55 -10.76 -9.57
C GLY A 229 -6.43 -11.00 -8.55
N CYS A 230 -5.20 -10.60 -8.84
CA CYS A 230 -4.02 -10.75 -7.99
C CYS A 230 -3.55 -9.42 -7.35
N PHE A 231 -4.42 -8.40 -7.34
CA PHE A 231 -4.16 -7.11 -6.71
C PHE A 231 -4.88 -7.03 -5.37
N TYR A 232 -4.13 -6.85 -4.29
CA TYR A 232 -4.64 -6.83 -2.92
C TYR A 232 -4.20 -5.57 -2.21
N ASN A 233 -4.97 -5.09 -1.23
CA ASN A 233 -4.55 -4.00 -0.35
C ASN A 233 -3.95 -4.58 0.92
N VAL A 234 -2.86 -3.97 1.39
CA VAL A 234 -2.15 -4.42 2.59
C VAL A 234 -3.04 -4.41 3.84
N GLU A 235 -4.04 -3.54 3.89
CA GLU A 235 -5.01 -3.43 4.98
C GLU A 235 -5.99 -4.62 5.06
N GLU A 236 -6.06 -5.47 4.03
CA GLU A 236 -6.87 -6.70 4.05
C GLU A 236 -6.26 -7.77 4.97
N ASP A 237 -4.96 -7.69 5.27
CA ASP A 237 -4.26 -8.55 6.22
C ASP A 237 -4.10 -7.84 7.57
N LYS A 238 -4.61 -8.46 8.64
CA LYS A 238 -4.57 -7.88 10.00
C LYS A 238 -3.14 -7.73 10.55
N GLY A 239 -2.25 -8.67 10.24
CA GLY A 239 -0.85 -8.62 10.66
C GLY A 239 -0.12 -7.47 9.97
N LEU A 240 -0.29 -7.34 8.65
CA LEU A 240 0.33 -6.25 7.89
C LEU A 240 -0.25 -4.89 8.29
N SER A 241 -1.58 -4.78 8.49
CA SER A 241 -2.23 -3.55 8.97
C SER A 241 -1.68 -3.11 10.34
N LYS A 242 -1.45 -4.07 11.25
CA LYS A 242 -0.82 -3.80 12.54
C LYS A 242 0.62 -3.32 12.36
N ALA A 243 1.43 -4.01 11.55
CA ALA A 243 2.82 -3.63 11.29
C ALA A 243 2.96 -2.21 10.73
N ILE A 244 2.03 -1.80 9.85
CA ILE A 244 1.95 -0.42 9.33
C ILE A 244 1.66 0.57 10.46
N THR A 245 0.71 0.25 11.33
CA THR A 245 0.35 1.08 12.47
C THR A 245 1.55 1.25 13.41
N ASP A 246 2.23 0.16 13.74
CA ASP A 246 3.41 0.17 14.60
C ASP A 246 4.54 1.00 13.97
N ALA A 247 4.75 0.90 12.64
CA ALA A 247 5.74 1.71 11.93
C ALA A 247 5.45 3.22 11.98
N PHE A 248 4.18 3.62 11.88
CA PHE A 248 3.79 5.03 12.03
C PHE A 248 4.00 5.53 13.46
N LEU A 249 3.78 4.68 14.46
CA LEU A 249 4.02 5.02 15.86
C LEU A 249 5.50 5.16 16.19
N GLU A 250 6.36 4.30 15.61
CA GLU A 250 7.82 4.36 15.75
C GLU A 250 8.44 5.59 15.06
N SER A 251 7.83 6.08 13.97
CA SER A 251 8.35 7.19 13.16
C SER A 251 7.79 8.57 13.53
N ASP A 252 7.02 8.69 14.62
CA ASP A 252 6.32 9.91 15.06
C ASP A 252 5.45 10.58 13.97
N GLN A 253 5.05 9.84 12.93
CA GLN A 253 4.19 10.34 11.84
C GLN A 253 2.70 10.26 12.20
N LEU A 254 2.36 10.80 13.37
CA LEU A 254 1.02 10.73 13.97
C LEU A 254 -0.06 11.40 13.11
N ASP A 255 0.27 12.49 12.41
CA ASP A 255 -0.67 13.18 11.54
C ASP A 255 -1.20 12.29 10.41
N ALA A 256 -0.40 11.33 9.94
CA ALA A 256 -0.83 10.37 8.93
C ALA A 256 -1.86 9.36 9.49
N LEU A 257 -1.71 8.96 10.76
CA LEU A 257 -2.65 8.06 11.45
C LEU A 257 -3.97 8.76 11.81
N LEU A 258 -3.93 10.05 12.12
CA LEU A 258 -5.10 10.85 12.51
C LEU A 258 -5.90 11.40 11.33
N ASN A 259 -5.48 11.13 10.10
CA ASN A 259 -6.24 11.46 8.90
C ASN A 259 -7.45 10.51 8.76
N VAL A 260 -8.59 11.03 8.29
CA VAL A 260 -9.81 10.25 8.03
C VAL A 260 -9.57 9.11 7.03
N ASN A 261 -8.61 9.29 6.10
CA ASN A 261 -8.19 8.29 5.13
C ASN A 261 -7.01 7.42 5.61
N SER A 262 -6.66 7.46 6.90
CA SER A 262 -5.57 6.65 7.42
C SER A 262 -5.91 5.16 7.29
N PRO A 263 -4.88 4.29 7.19
CA PRO A 263 -5.11 2.84 7.15
C PRO A 263 -5.89 2.31 8.37
N LEU A 264 -5.90 3.03 9.50
CA LEU A 264 -6.68 2.68 10.69
C LEU A 264 -8.20 2.88 10.52
N PHE A 265 -8.62 3.85 9.71
CA PHE A 265 -10.02 4.28 9.61
C PHE A 265 -10.68 4.02 8.26
N ARG A 266 -9.93 3.56 7.25
CA ARG A 266 -10.42 3.37 5.88
C ARG A 266 -11.62 2.40 5.77
N ASN A 267 -11.62 1.34 6.58
CA ASN A 267 -12.71 0.36 6.67
C ASN A 267 -13.53 0.52 7.96
N ALA A 268 -13.38 1.64 8.68
CA ALA A 268 -14.10 1.88 9.92
C ALA A 268 -15.59 2.12 9.66
N ARG A 269 -16.43 1.62 10.58
CA ARG A 269 -17.86 1.96 10.57
C ARG A 269 -18.06 3.40 11.00
N TRP A 270 -17.33 3.82 12.03
CA TRP A 270 -17.35 5.18 12.55
C TRP A 270 -16.28 6.06 11.92
N LYS A 271 -16.68 7.25 11.47
CA LYS A 271 -15.73 8.31 11.12
C LYS A 271 -15.25 9.02 12.39
N PHE A 272 -13.98 9.42 12.39
CA PHE A 272 -13.37 10.18 13.48
C PHE A 272 -13.16 11.64 13.12
N CYS A 273 -13.29 12.50 14.14
CA CYS A 273 -12.81 13.87 14.14
C CYS A 273 -11.95 14.08 15.38
N PHE A 274 -10.75 14.64 15.20
CA PHE A 274 -9.81 14.88 16.29
C PHE A 274 -9.71 16.38 16.56
N SER A 275 -9.84 16.77 17.83
CA SER A 275 -9.62 18.14 18.28
C SER A 275 -8.14 18.55 18.12
N ASN A 276 -7.87 19.85 18.17
CA ASN A 276 -6.50 20.35 18.19
C ASN A 276 -5.77 20.04 19.51
N ASP A 277 -6.51 19.95 20.62
CA ASP A 277 -5.93 19.63 21.92
C ASP A 277 -5.49 18.18 21.97
N PHE A 278 -6.31 17.25 21.48
CA PHE A 278 -5.92 15.84 21.32
C PHE A 278 -4.66 15.70 20.45
N ARG A 279 -4.59 16.40 19.31
CA ARG A 279 -3.40 16.36 18.44
C ARG A 279 -2.14 16.81 19.17
N LYS A 280 -2.24 17.80 20.06
CA LYS A 280 -1.10 18.26 20.88
C LYS A 280 -0.78 17.30 22.01
N SER A 281 -1.79 16.75 22.68
CA SER A 281 -1.62 15.86 23.82
C SER A 281 -1.03 14.52 23.40
N ILE A 282 -1.49 13.92 22.30
CA ILE A 282 -1.00 12.62 21.84
C ILE A 282 0.48 12.62 21.46
N LEU A 283 1.00 13.77 20.99
CA LEU A 283 2.43 13.98 20.72
C LEU A 283 3.28 13.95 22.01
N LYS A 284 2.69 14.33 23.15
CA LYS A 284 3.36 14.35 24.47
C LYS A 284 3.24 13.02 25.23
N VAL A 285 2.32 12.15 24.82
CA VAL A 285 2.09 10.85 25.45
C VAL A 285 3.21 9.88 25.07
N ARG A 286 3.67 9.08 26.06
CA ARG A 286 4.69 8.02 25.88
C ARG A 286 4.22 6.95 24.89
N ASN A 287 5.16 6.29 24.22
CA ASN A 287 4.87 5.33 23.15
C ASN A 287 3.96 4.17 23.59
N GLU A 288 4.12 3.63 24.80
CA GLU A 288 3.29 2.51 25.28
C GLU A 288 1.83 2.94 25.45
N ALA A 289 1.60 4.10 26.09
CA ALA A 289 0.26 4.66 26.25
C ALA A 289 -0.34 5.09 24.90
N ARG A 290 0.49 5.55 23.97
CA ARG A 290 0.07 5.92 22.61
C ARG A 290 -0.44 4.70 21.83
N GLN A 291 0.25 3.56 21.92
CA GLN A 291 -0.21 2.30 21.33
C GLN A 291 -1.60 1.91 21.84
N GLU A 292 -1.84 2.03 23.15
CA GLU A 292 -3.15 1.71 23.72
C GLU A 292 -4.24 2.70 23.26
N VAL A 293 -3.92 3.99 23.13
CA VAL A 293 -4.86 4.97 22.53
C VAL A 293 -5.27 4.53 21.13
N PHE A 294 -4.33 4.16 20.26
CA PHE A 294 -4.66 3.74 18.89
C PHE A 294 -5.38 2.39 18.84
N SER A 295 -5.09 1.47 19.77
CA SER A 295 -5.86 0.24 19.98
C SER A 295 -7.33 0.55 20.32
N LEU A 296 -7.57 1.47 21.27
CA LEU A 296 -8.92 1.91 21.63
C LEU A 296 -9.64 2.61 20.48
N LEU A 297 -8.95 3.49 19.73
CA LEU A 297 -9.51 4.15 18.55
C LEU A 297 -9.91 3.13 17.47
N SER A 298 -9.08 2.10 17.25
CA SER A 298 -9.39 1.01 16.32
C SER A 298 -10.62 0.20 16.77
N LYS A 299 -10.73 -0.12 18.07
CA LYS A 299 -11.93 -0.77 18.63
C LYS A 299 -13.17 0.12 18.45
N LEU A 300 -13.09 1.39 18.81
CA LEU A 300 -14.16 2.37 18.66
C LEU A 300 -14.62 2.51 17.20
N SER A 301 -13.69 2.47 16.24
CA SER A 301 -13.93 2.54 14.80
C SER A 301 -14.82 1.40 14.29
N SER A 302 -14.65 0.21 14.88
CA SER A 302 -15.44 -0.99 14.56
C SER A 302 -16.87 -0.96 15.14
N GLY A 303 -17.16 -0.04 16.05
CA GLY A 303 -18.44 0.04 16.76
C GLY A 303 -18.44 -0.62 18.15
N TRP A 304 -17.30 -1.15 18.60
CA TRP A 304 -17.15 -1.66 19.97
C TRP A 304 -17.32 -0.53 20.99
N ARG A 305 -17.92 -0.84 22.15
CA ARG A 305 -18.07 0.06 23.29
C ARG A 305 -17.73 -0.69 24.58
N GLU A 306 -17.08 0.00 25.51
CA GLU A 306 -16.81 -0.50 26.86
C GLU A 306 -18.11 -0.69 27.65
N SER A 307 -18.12 -1.73 28.50
CA SER A 307 -19.27 -2.11 29.30
C SER A 307 -19.65 -0.99 30.29
N PRO A 308 -20.93 -0.84 30.68
CA PRO A 308 -21.33 0.18 31.65
C PRO A 308 -20.72 -0.01 33.05
N GLU A 309 -20.32 -1.23 33.40
CA GLU A 309 -19.85 -1.62 34.74
C GLU A 309 -18.45 -1.09 35.07
N GLU A 310 -17.65 -0.76 34.05
CA GLU A 310 -16.29 -0.22 34.19
C GLU A 310 -16.24 1.32 34.14
N ARG A 311 -17.40 1.99 33.99
CA ARG A 311 -17.49 3.44 33.83
C ARG A 311 -17.35 4.17 35.16
N ILE A 312 -16.20 4.81 35.37
CA ILE A 312 -16.04 5.78 36.46
C ILE A 312 -16.82 7.04 36.10
N ILE A 313 -17.99 7.27 36.69
CA ILE A 313 -18.76 8.51 36.45
C ILE A 313 -18.08 9.68 37.18
N VAL A 314 -17.24 10.43 36.46
CA VAL A 314 -16.49 11.58 37.03
C VAL A 314 -17.26 12.90 36.93
N VAL A 315 -18.12 13.08 35.93
CA VAL A 315 -18.86 14.33 35.69
C VAL A 315 -20.35 14.11 35.98
N ARG A 316 -20.88 14.78 37.02
CA ARG A 316 -22.27 14.60 37.50
C ARG A 316 -23.24 15.72 37.08
N HIS A 317 -22.73 16.84 36.54
CA HIS A 317 -23.51 18.04 36.24
C HIS A 317 -23.08 18.65 34.90
N GLY A 318 -24.01 19.29 34.18
CA GLY A 318 -23.77 19.95 32.88
C GLY A 318 -24.27 19.17 31.66
N THR A 319 -24.43 19.84 30.51
CA THR A 319 -24.88 19.25 29.24
C THR A 319 -23.89 18.22 28.69
N SER A 320 -22.61 18.33 29.04
CA SER A 320 -21.54 17.39 28.71
C SER A 320 -21.72 16.02 29.33
N SER A 321 -22.34 15.92 30.51
CA SER A 321 -22.65 14.64 31.16
C SER A 321 -23.53 13.70 30.32
N LEU A 322 -24.20 14.23 29.29
CA LEU A 322 -25.10 13.49 28.43
C LEU A 322 -24.42 12.78 27.26
N LEU A 323 -23.24 13.26 26.84
CA LEU A 323 -22.55 12.77 25.63
C LEU A 323 -21.08 12.41 25.86
N LEU A 324 -20.49 12.89 26.97
CA LEU A 324 -19.08 12.68 27.31
C LEU A 324 -18.83 11.23 27.71
N GLU A 325 -18.02 10.55 26.90
CA GLU A 325 -17.53 9.21 27.18
C GLU A 325 -16.01 9.27 27.34
N HIS A 326 -15.47 8.42 28.20
CA HIS A 326 -14.02 8.33 28.41
C HIS A 326 -13.63 6.89 28.68
N TYR A 327 -12.49 6.46 28.12
CA TYR A 327 -11.92 5.12 28.32
C TYR A 327 -10.55 5.20 28.96
N ARG A 328 -10.25 4.26 29.85
CA ARG A 328 -8.95 4.17 30.52
C ARG A 328 -7.91 3.71 29.51
N VAL A 329 -6.82 4.48 29.38
CA VAL A 329 -5.65 4.11 28.57
C VAL A 329 -4.61 3.42 29.46
N ASN A 330 -4.33 4.00 30.62
CA ASN A 330 -3.47 3.42 31.66
C ASN A 330 -3.88 3.99 33.03
N ASP A 331 -3.04 3.84 34.06
CA ASP A 331 -3.34 4.33 35.42
C ASP A 331 -3.42 5.87 35.52
N GLN A 332 -2.93 6.59 34.51
CA GLN A 332 -2.76 8.05 34.56
C GLN A 332 -3.55 8.80 33.48
N LEU A 333 -3.94 8.15 32.39
CA LEU A 333 -4.49 8.81 31.20
C LEU A 333 -5.80 8.15 30.76
N HIS A 334 -6.72 8.99 30.32
CA HIS A 334 -8.01 8.59 29.77
C HIS A 334 -8.22 9.24 28.40
N LEU A 335 -8.72 8.45 27.45
CA LEU A 335 -9.14 8.90 26.13
C LEU A 335 -10.57 9.43 26.23
N ILE A 336 -10.78 10.68 25.83
CA ILE A 336 -12.07 11.36 25.98
C ILE A 336 -12.67 11.65 24.61
N TRP A 337 -13.93 11.28 24.43
CA TRP A 337 -14.61 11.39 23.15
C TRP A 337 -16.12 11.57 23.31
N THR A 338 -16.78 12.06 22.26
CA THR A 338 -18.25 12.19 22.19
C THR A 338 -18.77 11.76 20.83
N VAL A 339 -20.08 11.51 20.72
CA VAL A 339 -20.76 11.44 19.43
C VAL A 339 -21.11 12.87 18.98
N ASP A 340 -20.74 13.21 17.75
CA ASP A 340 -21.07 14.48 17.09
C ASP A 340 -21.69 14.20 15.72
N ILE A 341 -22.20 15.24 15.05
CA ILE A 341 -22.86 15.14 13.75
C ILE A 341 -22.19 16.09 12.77
N ILE A 342 -21.85 15.54 11.61
CA ILE A 342 -21.38 16.32 10.47
C ILE A 342 -22.42 16.29 9.35
N LYS A 343 -22.43 17.36 8.56
CA LYS A 343 -23.24 17.48 7.34
C LYS A 343 -22.36 17.12 6.15
N GLU A 344 -22.70 16.04 5.46
CA GLU A 344 -22.00 15.56 4.27
C GLU A 344 -23.00 15.10 3.23
N ASN A 345 -22.81 15.49 1.95
CA ASN A 345 -23.59 14.98 0.80
C ASN A 345 -25.11 14.98 1.03
N SER A 346 -25.63 16.08 1.56
CA SER A 346 -27.05 16.27 1.88
C SER A 346 -27.61 15.38 3.01
N ASN A 347 -26.75 14.80 3.86
CA ASN A 347 -27.13 14.02 5.03
C ASN A 347 -26.43 14.51 6.31
N HIS A 348 -27.10 14.37 7.45
CA HIS A 348 -26.50 14.40 8.78
C HIS A 348 -25.97 13.01 9.13
N THR A 349 -24.68 12.89 9.41
CA THR A 349 -24.03 11.61 9.75
C THR A 349 -23.40 11.68 11.13
N GLN A 350 -23.63 10.66 11.97
CA GLN A 350 -22.94 10.54 13.25
C GLN A 350 -21.45 10.23 13.06
N ILE A 351 -20.64 10.84 13.91
CA ILE A 351 -19.18 10.64 13.97
C ILE A 351 -18.72 10.55 15.42
N LEU A 352 -17.51 10.02 15.63
CA LEU A 352 -16.82 10.07 16.90
C LEU A 352 -15.89 11.27 16.92
N LYS A 353 -16.10 12.18 17.87
CA LYS A 353 -15.22 13.32 18.10
C LYS A 353 -14.35 13.05 19.31
N VAL A 354 -13.04 12.93 19.09
CA VAL A 354 -12.05 12.72 20.13
C VAL A 354 -11.53 14.08 20.58
N TRP A 355 -11.68 14.35 21.86
CA TRP A 355 -11.42 15.67 22.44
C TRP A 355 -10.04 15.76 23.05
N ASP A 356 -9.60 14.77 23.82
CA ASP A 356 -8.26 14.79 24.42
C ASP A 356 -7.84 13.42 24.96
N VAL A 357 -6.56 13.28 25.31
CA VAL A 357 -6.02 12.22 26.17
C VAL A 357 -5.36 12.90 27.36
N LEU A 358 -6.01 12.86 28.53
CA LEU A 358 -5.58 13.59 29.72
C LEU A 358 -5.83 12.81 31.02
N PRO A 359 -5.21 13.21 32.14
CA PRO A 359 -5.46 12.63 33.45
C PRO A 359 -6.85 12.94 34.01
N LEU A 360 -7.44 12.01 34.79
CA LEU A 360 -8.76 12.19 35.40
C LEU A 360 -8.96 13.54 36.14
N PRO A 361 -7.99 14.09 36.89
CA PRO A 361 -8.16 15.38 37.56
C PRO A 361 -8.41 16.57 36.62
N ASP A 362 -8.00 16.48 35.35
CA ASP A 362 -8.21 17.54 34.37
C ASP A 362 -9.53 17.40 33.59
N LEU A 363 -10.20 16.24 33.70
CA LEU A 363 -11.48 15.97 33.04
C LEU A 363 -12.59 17.00 33.37
N PRO A 364 -12.77 17.46 34.64
CA PRO A 364 -13.78 18.47 34.95
C PRO A 364 -13.53 19.83 34.26
N LYS A 365 -12.27 20.17 33.93
CA LYS A 365 -11.97 21.40 33.18
C LYS A 365 -12.43 21.28 31.74
N LEU A 366 -12.14 20.13 31.10
CA LEU A 366 -12.61 19.85 29.75
C LEU A 366 -14.15 19.76 29.70
N ALA A 367 -14.78 19.12 30.67
CA ALA A 367 -16.24 19.00 30.74
C ALA A 367 -16.95 20.36 30.75
N ARG A 368 -16.44 21.33 31.55
CA ARG A 368 -16.97 22.70 31.55
C ARG A 368 -16.85 23.38 30.19
N HIS A 369 -15.72 23.22 29.51
CA HIS A 369 -15.56 23.74 28.14
C HIS A 369 -16.55 23.09 27.17
N LEU A 370 -16.80 21.79 27.32
CA LEU A 370 -17.78 21.07 26.50
C LEU A 370 -19.22 21.47 26.81
N ASP A 371 -19.54 21.86 28.04
CA ASP A 371 -20.86 22.42 28.39
C ASP A 371 -21.16 23.67 27.55
N ASP A 372 -20.18 24.56 27.39
CA ASP A 372 -20.30 25.76 26.55
C ASP A 372 -20.49 25.38 25.07
N VAL A 373 -19.71 24.41 24.58
CA VAL A 373 -19.81 23.93 23.19
C VAL A 373 -21.18 23.31 22.91
N PHE A 374 -21.67 22.47 23.83
CA PHE A 374 -22.96 21.79 23.70
C PHE A 374 -24.15 22.72 23.99
N GLY A 375 -23.95 23.81 24.73
CA GLY A 375 -24.94 24.88 24.87
C GLY A 375 -25.32 25.52 23.53
N ASN A 376 -24.42 25.48 22.54
CA ASN A 376 -24.68 25.97 21.19
C ASN A 376 -25.37 24.94 20.27
N TYR A 377 -25.66 23.73 20.74
CA TYR A 377 -26.30 22.71 19.92
C TYR A 377 -27.82 22.89 19.91
N THR A 378 -28.44 22.72 18.74
CA THR A 378 -29.90 22.63 18.65
C THR A 378 -30.40 21.37 19.35
N VAL A 379 -31.66 21.39 19.79
CA VAL A 379 -32.32 20.22 20.41
C VAL A 379 -32.29 19.02 19.47
N ASP A 380 -32.53 19.25 18.17
CA ASP A 380 -32.45 18.22 17.13
C ASP A 380 -31.05 17.61 17.02
N LYS A 381 -29.99 18.45 16.96
CA LYS A 381 -28.60 17.97 16.95
C LYS A 381 -28.28 17.15 18.20
N MET A 382 -28.69 17.63 19.38
CA MET A 382 -28.47 16.95 20.65
C MET A 382 -29.15 15.58 20.69
N ASN A 383 -30.41 15.49 20.25
CA ASN A 383 -31.15 14.23 20.20
C ASN A 383 -30.53 13.22 19.25
N ARG A 384 -30.08 13.69 18.08
CA ARG A 384 -29.36 12.84 17.12
C ARG A 384 -28.00 12.39 17.63
N CYS A 385 -27.27 13.19 18.42
CA CYS A 385 -26.02 12.74 19.05
C CYS A 385 -26.26 11.64 20.09
N LYS A 386 -27.37 11.72 20.84
CA LYS A 386 -27.75 10.72 21.86
C LYS A 386 -28.25 9.40 21.27
N HIS A 387 -28.76 9.43 20.04
CA HIS A 387 -29.35 8.27 19.41
C HIS A 387 -28.30 7.14 19.24
N LYS A 388 -28.61 5.96 19.78
CA LYS A 388 -27.77 4.76 19.67
C LYS A 388 -28.45 3.74 18.78
N CYS A 389 -27.80 3.34 17.70
CA CYS A 389 -28.21 2.24 16.84
C CYS A 389 -27.29 1.04 17.08
N ILE A 390 -27.86 -0.15 17.26
CA ILE A 390 -27.15 -1.37 17.62
C ILE A 390 -27.37 -2.43 16.54
N GLU A 391 -26.28 -2.95 15.99
CA GLU A 391 -26.26 -4.11 15.09
C GLU A 391 -25.51 -5.25 15.78
N GLY A 392 -26.25 -6.22 16.31
CA GLY A 392 -25.68 -7.30 17.14
C GLY A 392 -25.08 -6.74 18.44
N ASN A 393 -23.77 -6.86 18.62
CA ASN A 393 -23.05 -6.35 19.79
C ASN A 393 -22.30 -5.02 19.52
N LEU A 394 -22.51 -4.42 18.34
CA LEU A 394 -21.78 -3.22 17.90
C LEU A 394 -22.73 -2.05 17.80
N VAL A 395 -22.26 -0.87 18.19
CA VAL A 395 -22.97 0.39 17.96
C VAL A 395 -22.57 0.93 16.59
N VAL A 396 -23.53 1.29 15.76
CA VAL A 396 -23.31 1.78 14.38
C VAL A 396 -23.76 3.23 14.23
N PRO A 397 -23.10 4.03 13.36
CA PRO A 397 -23.49 5.42 13.15
C PRO A 397 -24.74 5.52 12.30
N MET A 398 -25.63 6.42 12.69
CA MET A 398 -26.83 6.75 11.92
C MET A 398 -26.58 7.84 10.90
N ARG A 399 -27.35 7.79 9.81
CA ARG A 399 -27.43 8.83 8.78
C ARG A 399 -28.88 9.27 8.62
N TRP A 400 -29.09 10.57 8.58
CA TRP A 400 -30.39 11.17 8.33
C TRP A 400 -30.33 12.10 7.12
N PRO A 401 -31.33 12.07 6.22
CA PRO A 401 -31.41 13.03 5.13
C PRO A 401 -31.67 14.45 5.65
N LEU A 402 -31.11 15.44 4.97
CA LEU A 402 -31.49 16.84 5.16
C LEU A 402 -32.87 17.06 4.55
N TYR A 403 -33.92 16.94 5.36
CA TYR A 403 -35.17 17.57 4.98
C TYR A 403 -35.00 19.09 5.10
N SER A 404 -35.46 19.80 4.07
CA SER A 404 -35.45 21.26 4.00
C SER A 404 -35.99 21.85 5.30
N ASP A 405 -35.10 22.49 6.05
CA ASP A 405 -35.43 23.23 7.26
C ASP A 405 -36.28 24.43 6.84
N GLY A 406 -37.61 24.25 6.82
CA GLY A 406 -38.53 25.24 6.27
C GLY A 406 -39.87 24.70 5.81
N ALA A 407 -40.62 24.02 6.67
CA ALA A 407 -42.10 24.03 6.62
C ALA A 407 -42.70 23.44 7.90
N ALA A 408 -43.28 24.34 8.69
CA ALA A 408 -44.40 24.14 9.60
C ALA A 408 -44.18 23.29 10.88
N GLU A 409 -44.13 24.01 12.00
CA GLU A 409 -45.00 23.70 13.14
C GLU A 409 -46.40 23.33 12.62
N ARG A 410 -46.71 22.04 12.55
CA ARG A 410 -48.07 21.55 12.60
C ARG A 410 -48.12 20.39 13.57
N SER A 411 -48.91 20.61 14.62
CA SER A 411 -49.53 19.66 15.52
C SER A 411 -49.44 18.20 15.09
N ILE A 412 -48.87 17.40 15.98
CA ILE A 412 -48.99 15.94 16.03
C ILE A 412 -50.49 15.58 16.05
N PRO A 413 -51.01 14.77 15.12
CA PRO A 413 -52.14 13.91 15.42
C PRO A 413 -51.59 12.60 15.98
N GLU A 414 -52.04 12.23 17.17
CA GLU A 414 -51.92 10.87 17.69
C GLU A 414 -52.48 9.88 16.66
N ILE A 415 -51.69 8.90 16.23
CA ILE A 415 -52.19 7.72 15.54
C ILE A 415 -51.54 6.46 16.15
N ASP A 416 -52.45 5.58 16.54
CA ASP A 416 -52.37 4.29 17.22
C ASP A 416 -51.47 3.25 16.50
N PRO A 417 -50.75 2.34 17.20
CA PRO A 417 -49.75 1.48 16.60
C PRO A 417 -50.34 0.13 16.16
N VAL A 418 -51.20 0.08 15.15
CA VAL A 418 -51.54 -1.16 14.43
C VAL A 418 -51.96 -0.85 13.00
N GLU A 419 -50.99 -0.72 12.08
CA GLU A 419 -51.19 -1.01 10.64
C GLU A 419 -49.89 -0.82 9.86
N LEU A 420 -48.98 -1.79 9.93
CA LEU A 420 -47.98 -2.01 8.87
C LEU A 420 -47.42 -3.43 8.94
N LEU A 421 -48.34 -4.41 8.87
CA LEU A 421 -48.04 -5.78 8.48
C LEU A 421 -48.96 -6.19 7.32
N SER A 422 -48.60 -5.76 6.11
CA SER A 422 -49.00 -6.42 4.87
C SER A 422 -48.12 -5.94 3.71
N GLN A 423 -47.18 -6.82 3.34
CA GLN A 423 -46.32 -6.82 2.14
C GLN A 423 -47.15 -6.78 0.81
N PRO A 424 -46.59 -6.69 -0.44
CA PRO A 424 -45.24 -7.09 -0.87
C PRO A 424 -44.54 -6.25 -1.98
N SER A 425 -43.34 -6.74 -2.28
CA SER A 425 -42.28 -6.35 -3.21
C SER A 425 -42.63 -6.21 -4.71
N ALA A 426 -41.78 -5.40 -5.37
CA ALA A 426 -41.37 -5.41 -6.77
C ALA A 426 -42.28 -4.73 -7.81
N SER A 427 -41.71 -3.81 -8.60
CA SER A 427 -41.48 -4.02 -10.05
C SER A 427 -41.11 -2.74 -10.84
N LEU A 428 -40.04 -2.88 -11.62
CA LEU A 428 -39.86 -2.46 -13.01
C LEU A 428 -39.86 -0.97 -13.47
N MET A 429 -38.69 -0.65 -14.05
CA MET A 429 -38.46 -0.11 -15.41
C MET A 429 -38.67 1.38 -15.74
N ALA A 430 -37.52 1.96 -16.09
CA ALA A 430 -37.18 2.60 -17.38
C ALA A 430 -38.11 3.69 -17.94
N ARG A 431 -37.50 4.86 -18.22
CA ARG A 431 -37.71 5.61 -19.47
C ARG A 431 -36.63 6.68 -19.67
N THR A 432 -35.88 6.52 -20.75
CA THR A 432 -35.21 7.58 -21.52
C THR A 432 -36.24 8.49 -22.20
N PRO A 433 -35.86 9.70 -22.63
CA PRO A 433 -35.89 9.98 -24.07
C PRO A 433 -34.71 10.79 -24.64
N GLN A 434 -34.43 10.47 -25.91
CA GLN A 434 -33.57 11.11 -26.92
C GLN A 434 -33.95 12.58 -27.22
N ALA A 435 -32.98 13.51 -27.34
CA ALA A 435 -32.26 13.97 -28.56
C ALA A 435 -32.85 15.22 -29.23
N LYS A 436 -31.97 16.20 -29.53
CA LYS A 436 -32.03 17.14 -30.67
C LYS A 436 -30.69 17.91 -30.81
N THR A 437 -29.99 17.65 -31.90
CA THR A 437 -28.95 18.51 -32.54
C THR A 437 -29.66 19.46 -33.53
N PRO A 438 -29.07 20.61 -33.96
CA PRO A 438 -28.05 20.59 -35.02
C PRO A 438 -26.96 21.69 -35.04
N ASN A 439 -25.83 21.33 -35.65
CA ASN A 439 -24.87 22.09 -36.49
C ASN A 439 -24.47 23.54 -36.17
N ARG A 440 -23.14 23.78 -36.10
CA ARG A 440 -22.33 24.52 -37.11
C ARG A 440 -20.83 24.57 -36.74
N GLN A 441 -19.95 24.28 -37.71
CA GLN A 441 -18.51 24.61 -37.70
C GLN A 441 -18.29 26.11 -38.04
N PRO A 442 -17.09 26.69 -37.84
CA PRO A 442 -16.07 26.69 -38.92
C PRO A 442 -14.57 26.69 -38.50
N ARG A 443 -13.76 26.02 -39.35
CA ARG A 443 -12.44 26.38 -39.97
C ARG A 443 -11.22 26.86 -39.16
N LEU A 444 -10.08 26.22 -39.51
CA LEU A 444 -8.65 26.52 -39.28
C LEU A 444 -8.15 27.84 -39.93
N PRO A 445 -6.91 28.24 -39.59
CA PRO A 445 -5.91 28.43 -40.65
C PRO A 445 -4.52 27.81 -40.36
N LYS A 446 -3.80 27.56 -41.46
CA LYS A 446 -2.39 27.13 -41.58
C LYS A 446 -1.44 28.33 -41.45
N TYR A 447 -0.21 28.10 -40.98
CA TYR A 447 0.97 28.90 -41.36
C TYR A 447 2.20 28.01 -41.56
N THR A 448 3.09 28.46 -42.44
CA THR A 448 4.20 27.73 -43.06
C THR A 448 5.58 28.32 -42.71
N ASN A 449 6.56 27.42 -42.63
CA ASN A 449 7.96 27.47 -43.12
C ASN A 449 9.13 28.17 -42.40
N LYS A 450 10.26 27.40 -42.43
CA LYS A 450 11.71 27.72 -42.51
C LYS A 450 12.46 28.29 -41.29
N ASP A 451 13.48 27.56 -40.83
CA ASP A 451 14.87 27.86 -41.23
C ASP A 451 15.92 26.79 -40.84
N ASN A 452 16.90 26.66 -41.73
CA ASN A 452 18.12 25.83 -41.68
C ASN A 452 19.23 26.53 -40.90
N LYS A 453 20.14 25.78 -40.25
CA LYS A 453 21.59 26.09 -40.27
C LYS A 453 22.46 24.88 -39.85
N LYS A 454 23.34 24.50 -40.78
CA LYS A 454 24.51 23.61 -40.66
C LYS A 454 25.65 24.31 -39.90
N TYR A 455 26.48 23.56 -39.17
CA TYR A 455 27.94 23.77 -39.11
C TYR A 455 28.67 22.40 -38.97
N ARG A 456 29.90 22.37 -39.51
CA ARG A 456 30.77 21.22 -39.86
C ARG A 456 31.85 20.90 -38.80
N SER A 457 32.35 19.64 -38.85
CA SER A 457 33.73 19.08 -38.70
C SER A 457 34.63 19.54 -37.53
N THR A 458 35.47 18.72 -36.89
CA THR A 458 36.69 17.97 -37.36
C THR A 458 37.22 17.15 -36.15
N SER A 459 37.49 15.82 -36.21
CA SER A 459 38.69 15.06 -36.64
C SER A 459 39.70 14.66 -35.54
N LEU A 460 40.07 13.36 -35.56
CA LEU A 460 41.38 12.71 -35.25
C LEU A 460 41.80 12.48 -33.78
N PHE A 461 41.99 11.21 -33.40
CA PHE A 461 43.31 10.55 -33.23
C PHE A 461 43.12 9.06 -32.83
N GLY A 462 43.91 8.17 -33.44
CA GLY A 462 44.02 6.76 -33.04
C GLY A 462 45.15 6.52 -32.04
N TRP A 463 45.36 5.26 -31.66
CA TRP A 463 46.64 4.51 -31.64
C TRP A 463 46.40 3.11 -31.03
N ASP A 464 47.05 2.13 -31.64
CA ASP A 464 47.04 0.70 -31.37
C ASP A 464 47.83 0.30 -30.10
N ASN A 465 47.45 -0.82 -29.45
CA ASN A 465 48.35 -1.94 -29.15
C ASN A 465 47.67 -3.15 -28.46
N GLU A 466 48.22 -4.31 -28.80
CA GLU A 466 47.85 -5.73 -28.64
C GLU A 466 47.68 -6.31 -27.19
N PRO A 467 47.13 -7.54 -27.04
CA PRO A 467 46.22 -7.88 -25.95
C PRO A 467 46.79 -8.82 -24.86
N ILE A 468 46.56 -8.43 -23.60
CA ILE A 468 46.58 -9.32 -22.41
C ILE A 468 45.27 -10.14 -22.30
N TRP A 469 44.31 -9.92 -23.20
CA TRP A 469 42.94 -10.45 -23.14
C TRP A 469 42.77 -11.93 -23.49
N VAL A 470 43.76 -12.55 -24.15
CA VAL A 470 43.65 -13.96 -24.58
C VAL A 470 43.59 -14.91 -23.38
N TYR A 471 44.26 -14.59 -22.27
CA TYR A 471 44.22 -15.40 -21.05
C TYR A 471 42.93 -15.20 -20.23
N PHE A 472 42.27 -14.04 -20.35
CA PHE A 472 41.01 -13.76 -19.64
C PHE A 472 39.80 -14.43 -20.30
N ILE A 473 39.83 -14.56 -21.64
CA ILE A 473 38.78 -15.24 -22.40
C ILE A 473 38.80 -16.76 -22.15
N ILE A 474 39.99 -17.36 -22.00
CA ILE A 474 40.12 -18.79 -21.66
C ILE A 474 39.55 -19.06 -20.25
N PHE A 475 39.74 -18.14 -19.30
CA PHE A 475 39.19 -18.28 -17.94
C PHE A 475 37.66 -18.18 -17.90
N ILE A 476 37.05 -17.30 -18.71
CA ILE A 476 35.59 -17.17 -18.83
C ILE A 476 34.97 -18.37 -19.57
N LEU A 477 35.63 -18.92 -20.59
CA LEU A 477 35.14 -20.10 -21.30
C LEU A 477 35.13 -21.35 -20.39
N ILE A 478 36.11 -21.50 -19.51
CA ILE A 478 36.15 -22.63 -18.55
C ILE A 478 34.99 -22.54 -17.54
N ILE A 479 34.60 -21.34 -17.10
CA ILE A 479 33.46 -21.16 -16.19
C ILE A 479 32.12 -21.45 -16.90
N LEU A 480 31.98 -21.09 -18.18
CA LEU A 480 30.80 -21.39 -18.98
C LEU A 480 30.66 -22.89 -19.30
N ILE A 481 31.78 -23.62 -19.44
CA ILE A 481 31.76 -25.07 -19.69
C ILE A 481 31.44 -25.85 -18.40
N ILE A 482 31.90 -25.39 -17.22
CA ILE A 482 31.59 -26.04 -15.94
C ILE A 482 30.10 -25.89 -15.57
N CYS A 483 29.42 -24.82 -15.99
CA CYS A 483 27.96 -24.66 -15.79
C CYS A 483 27.09 -25.57 -16.69
N VAL A 484 27.67 -26.23 -17.70
CA VAL A 484 26.93 -27.08 -18.65
C VAL A 484 27.15 -28.58 -18.40
N ILE A 485 28.10 -28.98 -17.53
CA ILE A 485 28.46 -30.40 -17.28
C ILE A 485 27.96 -30.94 -15.92
N GLN A 486 27.15 -30.20 -15.17
CA GLN A 486 26.39 -30.76 -14.04
C GLN A 486 24.89 -30.56 -14.24
N PHE A 487 24.31 -31.27 -15.20
CA PHE A 487 22.96 -31.84 -15.14
C PHE A 487 22.81 -32.96 -16.17
#